data_AF-A0AAW0V521-F1
#
_entry.id   AF-A0AAW0V521-F1
#
_cell.length_a   1.000
_cell.length_b   1.000
_cell.length_c   1.000
_cell.angle_alpha   90.00
_cell.angle_beta   90.00
_cell.angle_gamma   90.00
#
_symmetry.space_group_name_H-M   'P 1'
#
loop_
_entity.id
_entity.type
_entity.pdbx_description
1 polymer ?
#
loop_
_entity_poly.entity_id
_entity_poly.type
_entity_poly.pdbx_seq_one_letter_code
_entity_poly.pdbx_strand_id
1 'polypeptide(L)'
;MVTSSEMRLLEEFERASRKSNYTIWFGHYPTSCILSPEPGIRRVMGRGLAYLCGHLHTLAGLVPNMYTRQHTGSLELELGDWKDSRLFRVAAIDHGLFSFTDVKHASWPVILVTNPKHALFAMKHHEPLHLIQESTHIRVLVWSLSSIVEARVRIGKGPWLTLTQVKEGPLFVASWNPQKYLAELHTLTVYAKDSSGREQTIEQPFSLDGSQPSFRFWPRALLMSNVSMFFQFLFGIMVCVCVLPLCILRYVHRLALEKRMIRPRLRWKFCDLWLRKLWVLVSVDRLFWPLVVSAVYVPVGPWFVGEVIEDHIGVVFAWGIFVNRSYLPGSLTYAYGFFQMLTFQFPLILAVAHCVEFRFWSLYVDPLCSFPRYLCRHVCPLLIVTLQMITAFFFWLAYGTMALFLGPLRTWSAVLGLILWYQAATVHKDVLREAAQVWVPQPLAWEEEKSESQAHMSQSSL
;
A
#
# COMPACT_ATOMS: atom_id res chain seq x y z
N MET A 1 -10.93 9.66 11.83
CA MET A 1 -10.01 10.26 12.83
C MET A 1 -10.72 10.20 14.15
N VAL A 2 -10.02 9.88 15.24
CA VAL A 2 -10.55 10.00 16.60
C VAL A 2 -10.14 11.39 17.12
N THR A 3 -11.09 12.19 17.53
CA THR A 3 -10.88 13.52 18.13
C THR A 3 -10.39 13.40 19.57
N SER A 4 -9.84 14.47 20.15
CA SER A 4 -9.44 14.47 21.56
C SER A 4 -10.62 14.25 22.53
N SER A 5 -11.82 14.71 22.18
CA SER A 5 -13.03 14.46 22.97
C SER A 5 -13.46 13.00 22.92
N GLU A 6 -13.47 12.38 21.73
CA GLU A 6 -13.75 10.95 21.58
C GLU A 6 -12.68 10.10 22.26
N MET A 7 -11.41 10.52 22.21
CA MET A 7 -10.33 9.82 22.89
C MET A 7 -10.54 9.81 24.42
N ARG A 8 -10.97 10.94 25.01
CA ARG A 8 -11.34 11.00 26.43
C ARG A 8 -12.51 10.07 26.77
N LEU A 9 -13.52 10.01 25.90
CA LEU A 9 -14.65 9.10 26.07
C LEU A 9 -14.20 7.62 26.03
N LEU A 10 -13.31 7.25 25.09
CA LEU A 10 -12.76 5.91 25.02
C LEU A 10 -11.93 5.55 26.28
N GLU A 11 -11.19 6.52 26.83
CA GLU A 11 -10.50 6.34 28.11
C GLU A 11 -11.45 6.17 29.30
N GLU A 12 -12.63 6.81 29.28
CA GLU A 12 -13.68 6.59 30.27
C GLU A 12 -14.27 5.18 30.16
N PHE A 13 -14.51 4.69 28.94
CA PHE A 13 -14.95 3.32 28.71
C PHE A 13 -13.91 2.30 29.18
N GLU A 14 -12.63 2.53 28.91
CA GLU A 14 -11.55 1.68 29.44
C GLU A 14 -11.56 1.65 30.96
N ARG A 15 -11.69 2.81 31.62
CA ARG A 15 -11.74 2.89 33.08
C ARG A 15 -12.95 2.14 33.65
N ALA A 16 -14.12 2.30 33.03
CA ALA A 16 -15.34 1.62 33.43
C ALA A 16 -15.26 0.09 33.25
N SER A 17 -14.61 -0.36 32.17
CA SER A 17 -14.52 -1.78 31.83
C SER A 17 -13.55 -2.57 32.72
N ARG A 18 -12.74 -1.90 33.55
CA ARG A 18 -11.81 -2.56 34.51
C ARG A 18 -12.51 -3.43 35.53
N LYS A 19 -13.81 -3.22 35.78
CA LYS A 19 -14.63 -4.05 36.68
C LYS A 19 -15.22 -5.28 35.97
N SER A 20 -15.19 -5.32 34.64
CA SER A 20 -15.70 -6.43 33.85
C SER A 20 -14.68 -7.57 33.81
N ASN A 21 -15.16 -8.82 33.82
CA ASN A 21 -14.31 -9.98 33.65
C ASN A 21 -13.58 -9.96 32.29
N TYR A 22 -14.26 -9.49 31.25
CA TYR A 22 -13.77 -9.48 29.88
C TYR A 22 -14.18 -8.19 29.17
N THR A 23 -13.31 -7.67 28.31
CA THR A 23 -13.61 -6.52 27.45
C THR A 23 -13.26 -6.87 26.00
N ILE A 24 -14.17 -6.61 25.08
CA ILE A 24 -13.95 -6.72 23.63
C ILE A 24 -14.25 -5.33 23.04
N TRP A 25 -13.34 -4.84 22.21
CA TRP A 25 -13.49 -3.58 21.50
C TRP A 25 -13.97 -3.83 20.08
N PHE A 26 -14.82 -2.93 19.57
CA PHE A 26 -15.34 -3.00 18.22
C PHE A 26 -15.10 -1.67 17.50
N GLY A 27 -14.75 -1.74 16.23
CA GLY A 27 -14.64 -0.56 15.37
C GLY A 27 -14.59 -0.95 13.91
N HIS A 28 -14.83 0.01 13.01
CA HIS A 28 -14.86 -0.30 11.59
C HIS A 28 -13.45 -0.50 11.00
N TYR A 29 -12.51 0.38 11.35
CA TYR A 29 -11.17 0.44 10.77
C TYR A 29 -10.13 -0.32 11.62
N PRO A 30 -9.11 -0.94 11.01
CA PRO A 30 -7.95 -1.40 11.75
C PRO A 30 -7.21 -0.23 12.37
N THR A 31 -6.51 -0.48 13.47
CA THR A 31 -5.83 0.60 14.22
C THR A 31 -4.74 1.28 13.39
N SER A 32 -4.15 0.58 12.42
CA SER A 32 -3.17 1.14 11.48
C SER A 32 -3.74 2.19 10.51
N CYS A 33 -5.06 2.23 10.34
CA CYS A 33 -5.79 3.18 9.50
C CYS A 33 -6.44 4.31 10.32
N ILE A 34 -6.37 4.26 11.65
CA ILE A 34 -6.98 5.25 12.54
C ILE A 34 -5.96 6.31 12.91
N LEU A 35 -6.24 7.57 12.54
CA LEU A 35 -5.56 8.73 13.12
C LEU A 35 -6.13 9.00 14.51
N SER A 36 -5.32 8.88 15.56
CA SER A 36 -5.69 9.17 16.95
C SER A 36 -4.61 10.01 17.64
N PRO A 37 -4.96 10.91 18.58
CA PRO A 37 -4.00 11.62 19.41
C PRO A 37 -3.14 10.65 20.23
N GLU A 38 -1.93 11.08 20.58
CA GLU A 38 -1.09 10.38 21.56
C GLU A 38 -1.83 10.27 22.91
N PRO A 39 -1.75 9.12 23.62
CA PRO A 39 -0.85 7.97 23.42
C PRO A 39 -1.38 6.88 22.45
N GLY A 40 -2.47 7.17 21.73
CA GLY A 40 -3.03 6.32 20.68
C GLY A 40 -4.08 5.31 21.13
N ILE A 41 -5.01 4.99 20.21
CA ILE A 41 -6.14 4.09 20.47
C ILE A 41 -5.72 2.68 20.91
N ARG A 42 -4.58 2.18 20.41
CA ARG A 42 -4.04 0.86 20.77
C ARG A 42 -3.77 0.74 22.27
N ARG A 43 -3.35 1.82 22.93
CA ARG A 43 -3.08 1.81 24.38
C ARG A 43 -4.38 1.71 25.17
N VAL A 44 -5.41 2.45 24.79
CA VAL A 44 -6.74 2.41 25.43
C VAL A 44 -7.36 1.03 25.31
N MET A 45 -7.26 0.40 24.15
CA MET A 45 -7.79 -0.95 23.94
C MET A 45 -6.91 -2.05 24.54
N GLY A 46 -5.72 -1.72 25.05
CA GLY A 46 -4.67 -2.67 25.37
C GLY A 46 -5.00 -3.68 26.46
N ARG A 47 -6.00 -3.42 27.30
CA ARG A 47 -6.48 -4.36 28.33
C ARG A 47 -7.58 -5.31 27.84
N GLY A 48 -8.15 -5.06 26.67
CA GLY A 48 -9.18 -5.92 26.09
C GLY A 48 -8.61 -7.25 25.60
N LEU A 49 -9.48 -8.26 25.48
CA LEU A 49 -9.11 -9.55 24.87
C LEU A 49 -8.85 -9.38 23.37
N ALA A 50 -9.76 -8.67 22.69
CA ALA A 50 -9.66 -8.46 21.25
C ALA A 50 -10.23 -7.10 20.84
N TYR A 51 -9.65 -6.55 19.78
CA TYR A 51 -10.26 -5.53 18.93
C TYR A 51 -10.76 -6.19 17.65
N LEU A 52 -12.07 -6.15 17.44
CA LEU A 52 -12.73 -6.71 16.28
C LEU A 52 -13.01 -5.60 15.27
N CYS A 53 -12.50 -5.75 14.06
CA CYS A 53 -12.57 -4.71 13.02
C CYS A 53 -12.75 -5.28 11.61
N GLY A 54 -12.87 -4.39 10.62
CA GLY A 54 -13.02 -4.72 9.19
C GLY A 54 -12.28 -3.72 8.30
N HIS A 55 -12.96 -3.22 7.27
CA HIS A 55 -12.51 -2.22 6.29
C HIS A 55 -11.52 -2.69 5.22
N LEU A 56 -10.46 -3.43 5.58
CA LEU A 56 -9.46 -3.88 4.59
C LEU A 56 -9.91 -5.11 3.82
N HIS A 57 -10.78 -5.92 4.41
CA HIS A 57 -11.47 -7.05 3.80
C HIS A 57 -10.52 -8.00 3.09
N THR A 58 -9.45 -8.41 3.78
CA THR A 58 -8.37 -9.27 3.26
C THR A 58 -7.59 -8.70 2.06
N LEU A 59 -7.72 -7.39 1.78
CA LEU A 59 -7.19 -6.72 0.58
C LEU A 59 -7.54 -7.49 -0.70
N ALA A 60 -8.84 -7.75 -0.89
CA ALA A 60 -9.37 -8.54 -2.01
C ALA A 60 -8.74 -9.95 -2.10
N GLY A 61 -8.52 -10.59 -0.95
CA GLY A 61 -7.97 -11.94 -0.85
C GLY A 61 -6.44 -12.03 -0.86
N LEU A 62 -5.71 -10.93 -1.07
CA LEU A 62 -4.24 -10.93 -1.08
C LEU A 62 -3.64 -11.21 0.29
N VAL A 63 -4.36 -10.84 1.36
CA VAL A 63 -3.91 -11.01 2.74
C VAL A 63 -5.02 -11.66 3.56
N PRO A 64 -5.21 -12.99 3.48
CA PRO A 64 -6.19 -13.69 4.29
C PRO A 64 -5.75 -13.75 5.76
N ASN A 65 -6.72 -13.96 6.66
CA ASN A 65 -6.49 -14.08 8.11
C ASN A 65 -5.72 -12.87 8.66
N MET A 66 -6.30 -11.68 8.51
CA MET A 66 -5.73 -10.43 8.98
C MET A 66 -5.84 -10.31 10.50
N TYR A 67 -5.00 -11.11 11.18
CA TYR A 67 -4.92 -11.15 12.62
C TYR A 67 -3.52 -10.74 13.06
N THR A 68 -3.45 -10.07 14.19
CA THR A 68 -2.20 -9.81 14.86
C THR A 68 -2.37 -9.73 16.36
N ARG A 69 -1.25 -9.62 17.06
CA ARG A 69 -1.20 -9.29 18.48
C ARG A 69 -0.50 -7.96 18.63
N GLN A 70 -1.20 -7.00 19.21
CA GLN A 70 -0.64 -5.68 19.48
C GLN A 70 0.43 -5.77 20.57
N HIS A 71 1.29 -4.75 20.66
CA HIS A 71 2.35 -4.68 21.68
C HIS A 71 1.81 -4.75 23.11
N THR A 72 0.55 -4.37 23.30
CA THR A 72 -0.19 -4.47 24.57
C THR A 72 -0.55 -5.90 24.95
N GLY A 73 -0.43 -6.86 24.03
CA GLY A 73 -0.80 -8.27 24.22
C GLY A 73 -2.20 -8.64 23.73
N SER A 74 -3.08 -7.65 23.50
CA SER A 74 -4.43 -7.85 22.98
C SER A 74 -4.42 -8.25 21.49
N LEU A 75 -5.40 -9.06 21.08
CA LEU A 75 -5.57 -9.43 19.67
C LEU A 75 -6.21 -8.27 18.88
N GLU A 76 -5.78 -8.07 17.65
CA GLU A 76 -6.49 -7.28 16.65
C GLU A 76 -6.87 -8.20 15.50
N LEU A 77 -8.16 -8.34 15.26
CA LEU A 77 -8.74 -9.38 14.43
C LEU A 77 -9.65 -8.75 13.36
N GLU A 78 -9.05 -8.40 12.24
CA GLU A 78 -9.77 -7.92 11.06
C GLU A 78 -10.49 -9.10 10.38
N LEU A 79 -11.76 -8.90 10.06
CA LEU A 79 -12.60 -9.91 9.44
C LEU A 79 -12.88 -9.53 7.98
N GLY A 80 -12.70 -10.50 7.08
CA GLY A 80 -13.09 -10.35 5.68
C GLY A 80 -14.58 -10.03 5.52
N ASP A 81 -14.94 -9.32 4.46
CA ASP A 81 -16.29 -8.82 4.30
C ASP A 81 -17.33 -9.91 4.04
N TRP A 82 -18.59 -9.54 4.28
CA TRP A 82 -19.72 -10.41 3.96
C TRP A 82 -20.07 -10.40 2.47
N LYS A 83 -19.78 -9.33 1.72
CA LYS A 83 -20.28 -9.11 0.35
C LYS A 83 -19.58 -10.02 -0.67
N ASP A 84 -18.27 -10.07 -0.64
CA ASP A 84 -17.37 -10.72 -1.58
C ASP A 84 -16.74 -11.95 -0.91
N SER A 85 -16.15 -11.79 0.29
CA SER A 85 -15.50 -12.91 1.00
C SER A 85 -16.50 -13.90 1.64
N ARG A 86 -17.72 -13.45 1.95
CA ARG A 86 -18.80 -14.21 2.61
C ARG A 86 -18.35 -14.79 3.96
N LEU A 87 -17.55 -14.04 4.72
CA LEU A 87 -17.01 -14.50 6.00
C LEU A 87 -17.81 -13.95 7.19
N PHE A 88 -17.99 -14.78 8.20
CA PHE A 88 -18.48 -14.39 9.52
C PHE A 88 -17.63 -15.05 10.61
N ARG A 89 -17.55 -14.44 11.80
CA ARG A 89 -16.76 -14.97 12.92
C ARG A 89 -17.66 -15.61 13.96
N VAL A 90 -17.28 -16.80 14.40
CA VAL A 90 -17.82 -17.43 15.61
C VAL A 90 -16.77 -17.33 16.70
N ALA A 91 -17.12 -16.76 17.85
CA ALA A 91 -16.22 -16.61 18.99
C ALA A 91 -16.89 -17.09 20.28
N ALA A 92 -16.09 -17.61 21.20
CA ALA A 92 -16.55 -18.08 22.50
C ALA A 92 -15.52 -17.72 23.58
N ILE A 93 -16.03 -17.45 24.78
CA ILE A 93 -15.23 -17.35 26.00
C ILE A 93 -15.57 -18.55 26.87
N ASP A 94 -14.59 -19.42 27.08
CA ASP A 94 -14.74 -20.67 27.81
C ASP A 94 -13.80 -20.69 29.01
N HIS A 95 -14.33 -20.53 30.21
CA HIS A 95 -13.54 -20.40 31.46
C HIS A 95 -12.48 -19.29 31.37
N GLY A 96 -12.83 -18.18 30.70
CA GLY A 96 -11.95 -17.03 30.51
C GLY A 96 -10.96 -17.13 29.35
N LEU A 97 -10.97 -18.24 28.60
CA LEU A 97 -10.19 -18.40 27.37
C LEU A 97 -11.01 -17.94 26.17
N PHE A 98 -10.50 -16.96 25.42
CA PHE A 98 -11.11 -16.49 24.18
C PHE A 98 -10.61 -17.31 22.99
N SER A 99 -11.55 -17.93 22.28
CA SER A 99 -11.32 -18.68 21.04
C SER A 99 -12.27 -18.19 19.96
N PHE A 100 -11.82 -18.20 18.71
CA PHE A 100 -12.64 -17.82 17.57
C PHE A 100 -12.26 -18.61 16.33
N THR A 101 -13.17 -18.63 15.36
CA THR A 101 -12.96 -19.15 14.01
C THR A 101 -13.71 -18.29 13.00
N ASP A 102 -13.12 -18.11 11.82
CA ASP A 102 -13.73 -17.37 10.72
C ASP A 102 -14.28 -18.37 9.73
N VAL A 103 -15.57 -18.24 9.44
CA VAL A 103 -16.37 -19.23 8.73
C VAL A 103 -16.88 -18.61 7.44
N LYS A 104 -16.68 -19.32 6.34
CA LYS A 104 -17.33 -18.97 5.08
C LYS A 104 -18.79 -19.39 5.13
N HIS A 105 -19.68 -18.52 4.67
CA HIS A 105 -21.10 -18.82 4.58
C HIS A 105 -21.35 -20.15 3.87
N ALA A 106 -22.33 -20.92 4.35
CA ALA A 106 -22.69 -22.25 3.90
C ALA A 106 -21.63 -23.35 4.12
N SER A 107 -20.54 -23.08 4.85
CA SER A 107 -19.62 -24.13 5.33
C SER A 107 -20.14 -24.74 6.63
N TRP A 108 -20.47 -26.03 6.57
CA TRP A 108 -20.99 -26.81 7.69
C TRP A 108 -20.34 -28.20 7.72
N PRO A 109 -20.14 -28.81 8.91
CA PRO A 109 -20.31 -28.24 10.24
C PRO A 109 -19.30 -27.13 10.58
N VAL A 110 -19.69 -26.19 11.44
CA VAL A 110 -18.78 -25.20 12.03
C VAL A 110 -18.18 -25.78 13.29
N ILE A 111 -16.84 -25.76 13.39
CA ILE A 111 -16.10 -26.31 14.52
C ILE A 111 -15.26 -25.21 15.17
N LEU A 112 -15.41 -25.02 16.48
CA LEU A 112 -14.60 -24.11 17.30
C LEU A 112 -14.05 -24.85 18.51
N VAL A 113 -12.74 -25.05 18.56
CA VAL A 113 -12.09 -25.62 19.74
C VAL A 113 -11.90 -24.53 20.80
N THR A 114 -12.49 -24.74 21.97
CA THR A 114 -12.37 -23.81 23.09
C THR A 114 -11.30 -24.26 24.10
N ASN A 115 -11.09 -25.58 24.25
CA ASN A 115 -10.02 -26.14 25.07
C ASN A 115 -9.44 -27.44 24.46
N PRO A 116 -8.12 -27.56 24.26
CA PRO A 116 -7.10 -26.53 24.44
C PRO A 116 -7.18 -25.45 23.33
N LYS A 117 -7.05 -24.18 23.71
CA LYS A 117 -7.15 -23.07 22.76
C LYS A 117 -6.00 -23.04 21.76
N HIS A 118 -6.21 -22.39 20.63
CA HIS A 118 -5.20 -22.23 19.59
C HIS A 118 -3.99 -21.42 20.10
N ALA A 119 -2.77 -21.98 19.99
CA ALA A 119 -1.55 -21.42 20.57
C ALA A 119 -1.19 -20.01 20.04
N LEU A 120 -1.39 -19.77 18.73
CA LEU A 120 -1.19 -18.46 18.10
C LEU A 120 -2.00 -17.32 18.77
N PHE A 121 -3.15 -17.64 19.35
CA PHE A 121 -4.07 -16.65 19.94
C PHE A 121 -4.01 -16.61 21.47
N ALA A 122 -3.07 -17.32 22.10
CA ALA A 122 -2.93 -17.34 23.55
C ALA A 122 -2.33 -16.03 24.11
N MET A 123 -3.06 -15.38 25.03
CA MET A 123 -2.69 -14.09 25.60
C MET A 123 -2.29 -14.23 27.08
N LYS A 124 -0.98 -14.36 27.34
CA LYS A 124 -0.41 -14.68 28.66
C LYS A 124 -0.84 -13.73 29.80
N HIS A 125 -1.10 -12.46 29.49
CA HIS A 125 -1.45 -11.44 30.49
C HIS A 125 -2.94 -11.11 30.54
N HIS A 126 -3.74 -11.67 29.62
CA HIS A 126 -5.16 -11.37 29.48
C HIS A 126 -6.05 -12.58 29.74
N GLU A 127 -5.47 -13.77 29.79
CA GLU A 127 -6.20 -15.03 29.92
C GLU A 127 -5.59 -15.95 30.99
N PRO A 128 -6.41 -16.73 31.71
CA PRO A 128 -5.96 -17.70 32.71
C PRO A 128 -5.46 -19.00 32.04
N LEU A 129 -4.35 -18.94 31.31
CA LEU A 129 -3.84 -20.07 30.50
C LEU A 129 -3.50 -21.33 31.33
N HIS A 130 -3.24 -21.20 32.63
CA HIS A 130 -3.00 -22.33 33.54
C HIS A 130 -4.20 -23.29 33.60
N LEU A 131 -5.43 -22.80 33.42
CA LEU A 131 -6.64 -23.62 33.45
C LEU A 131 -6.67 -24.70 32.36
N ILE A 132 -5.90 -24.54 31.29
CA ILE A 132 -5.78 -25.57 30.24
C ILE A 132 -5.05 -26.81 30.79
N GLN A 133 -4.03 -26.61 31.65
CA GLN A 133 -3.26 -27.70 32.26
C GLN A 133 -4.04 -28.44 33.35
N GLU A 134 -5.02 -27.76 33.96
CA GLU A 134 -5.90 -28.30 35.00
C GLU A 134 -7.17 -28.93 34.42
N SER A 135 -7.44 -28.73 33.13
CA SER A 135 -8.67 -29.19 32.48
C SER A 135 -8.68 -30.70 32.25
N THR A 136 -9.77 -31.34 32.66
CA THR A 136 -10.02 -32.79 32.45
C THR A 136 -10.59 -33.12 31.07
N HIS A 137 -11.02 -32.12 30.29
CA HIS A 137 -11.72 -32.33 29.02
C HIS A 137 -11.16 -31.45 27.89
N ILE A 138 -11.01 -32.03 26.71
CA ILE A 138 -11.04 -31.29 25.45
C ILE A 138 -12.48 -30.82 25.23
N ARG A 139 -12.66 -29.55 24.86
CA ARG A 139 -13.98 -28.92 24.66
C ARG A 139 -14.03 -28.28 23.29
N VAL A 140 -15.07 -28.63 22.53
CA VAL A 140 -15.27 -28.21 21.15
C VAL A 140 -16.73 -27.80 21.00
N LEU A 141 -16.98 -26.65 20.40
CA LEU A 141 -18.30 -26.25 19.95
C LEU A 141 -18.48 -26.65 18.48
N VAL A 142 -19.55 -27.38 18.19
CA VAL A 142 -19.89 -27.86 16.85
C VAL A 142 -21.32 -27.46 16.52
N TRP A 143 -21.50 -26.74 15.41
CA TRP A 143 -22.80 -26.37 14.88
C TRP A 143 -23.00 -26.93 13.48
N SER A 144 -24.20 -27.37 13.16
CA SER A 144 -24.61 -27.65 11.78
C SER A 144 -26.10 -27.37 11.60
N LEU A 145 -26.58 -27.38 10.36
CA LEU A 145 -28.01 -27.26 10.04
C LEU A 145 -28.80 -28.53 10.40
N SER A 146 -28.10 -29.66 10.55
CA SER A 146 -28.67 -30.96 10.95
C SER A 146 -27.92 -31.51 12.17
N SER A 147 -28.51 -32.48 12.86
CA SER A 147 -27.90 -33.09 14.05
C SER A 147 -26.53 -33.70 13.73
N ILE A 148 -25.55 -33.46 14.60
CA ILE A 148 -24.22 -34.07 14.49
C ILE A 148 -24.36 -35.57 14.81
N VAL A 149 -23.91 -36.43 13.89
CA VAL A 149 -23.96 -37.90 14.05
C VAL A 149 -22.60 -38.47 14.45
N GLU A 150 -21.52 -37.75 14.13
CA GLU A 150 -20.18 -38.17 14.47
C GLU A 150 -19.31 -36.94 14.77
N ALA A 151 -18.63 -36.97 15.92
CA ALA A 151 -17.63 -35.97 16.29
C ALA A 151 -16.44 -36.69 16.94
N ARG A 152 -15.24 -36.43 16.44
CA ARG A 152 -14.01 -37.10 16.88
C ARG A 152 -12.84 -36.11 16.95
N VAL A 153 -11.91 -36.36 17.86
CA VAL A 153 -10.71 -35.56 18.04
C VAL A 153 -9.47 -36.43 18.17
N ARG A 154 -8.33 -35.97 17.67
CA ARG A 154 -7.03 -36.62 17.90
C ARG A 154 -5.94 -35.57 18.16
N ILE A 155 -4.89 -35.98 18.87
CA ILE A 155 -3.70 -35.17 19.11
C ILE A 155 -2.52 -35.77 18.34
N GLY A 156 -1.95 -35.00 17.42
CA GLY A 156 -0.85 -35.43 16.55
C GLY A 156 -1.18 -36.70 15.76
N LYS A 157 -0.33 -37.73 15.90
CA LYS A 157 -0.53 -39.06 15.29
C LYS A 157 -1.21 -40.05 16.24
N GLY A 158 -1.79 -39.57 17.33
CA GLY A 158 -2.51 -40.39 18.31
C GLY A 158 -3.84 -40.96 17.76
N PRO A 159 -4.49 -41.85 18.53
CA PRO A 159 -5.77 -42.42 18.16
C PRO A 159 -6.88 -41.35 18.16
N TRP A 160 -7.93 -41.60 17.37
CA TRP A 160 -9.15 -40.82 17.43
C TRP A 160 -9.93 -41.13 18.72
N LEU A 161 -10.34 -40.07 19.41
CA LEU A 161 -11.22 -40.10 20.56
C LEU A 161 -12.60 -39.61 20.14
N THR A 162 -13.65 -40.30 20.58
CA THR A 162 -15.03 -39.85 20.35
C THR A 162 -15.34 -38.66 21.23
N LEU A 163 -15.91 -37.62 20.64
CA LEU A 163 -16.45 -36.48 21.36
C LEU A 163 -17.92 -36.74 21.69
N THR A 164 -18.31 -36.58 22.95
CA THR A 164 -19.69 -36.75 23.42
C THR A 164 -20.38 -35.40 23.56
N GLN A 165 -21.62 -35.31 23.09
CA GLN A 165 -22.41 -34.10 23.20
C GLN A 165 -22.83 -33.85 24.65
N VAL A 166 -22.67 -32.61 25.12
CA VAL A 166 -23.10 -32.17 26.45
C VAL A 166 -24.44 -31.48 26.33
N LYS A 167 -25.50 -32.12 26.84
CA LYS A 167 -26.90 -31.67 26.72
C LYS A 167 -27.31 -31.47 25.24
N GLU A 168 -28.49 -30.90 25.00
CA GLU A 168 -28.96 -30.53 23.66
C GLU A 168 -28.31 -29.22 23.15
N GLY A 169 -26.98 -29.10 23.30
CA GLY A 169 -26.22 -27.90 22.95
C GLY A 169 -25.12 -28.18 21.93
N PRO A 170 -24.42 -27.13 21.46
CA PRO A 170 -23.32 -27.29 20.51
C PRO A 170 -22.02 -27.82 21.16
N LEU A 171 -21.98 -28.05 22.46
CA LEU A 171 -20.77 -28.45 23.18
C LEU A 171 -20.53 -29.96 23.10
N PHE A 172 -19.34 -30.31 22.68
CA PHE A 172 -18.83 -31.67 22.54
C PHE A 172 -17.53 -31.81 23.34
N VAL A 173 -17.38 -32.89 24.10
CA VAL A 173 -16.24 -33.09 25.01
C VAL A 173 -15.60 -34.46 24.89
N ALA A 174 -14.30 -34.54 25.15
CA ALA A 174 -13.56 -35.79 25.29
C ALA A 174 -12.60 -35.71 26.47
N SER A 175 -12.54 -36.75 27.29
CA SER A 175 -11.59 -36.83 28.40
C SER A 175 -10.16 -36.88 27.87
N TRP A 176 -9.26 -36.15 28.52
CA TRP A 176 -7.83 -36.15 28.19
C TRP A 176 -6.99 -35.96 29.44
N ASN A 177 -5.67 -36.16 29.31
CA ASN A 177 -4.70 -35.87 30.36
C ASN A 177 -3.70 -34.82 29.86
N PRO A 178 -3.82 -33.55 30.27
CA PRO A 178 -2.90 -32.47 29.86
C PRO A 178 -1.44 -32.74 30.21
N GLN A 179 -1.17 -33.51 31.27
CA GLN A 179 0.18 -33.80 31.74
C GLN A 179 1.04 -34.54 30.71
N LYS A 180 0.42 -35.18 29.71
CA LYS A 180 1.11 -35.84 28.60
C LYS A 180 1.59 -34.86 27.51
N TYR A 181 1.18 -33.60 27.58
CA TYR A 181 1.30 -32.60 26.51
C TYR A 181 1.89 -31.27 27.02
N LEU A 182 2.69 -31.33 28.09
CA LEU A 182 3.19 -30.15 28.78
C LEU A 182 4.25 -29.38 28.00
N ALA A 183 5.00 -30.04 27.13
CA ALA A 183 6.13 -29.47 26.41
C ALA A 183 5.89 -29.45 24.91
N GLU A 184 6.37 -28.41 24.25
CA GLU A 184 6.30 -28.20 22.81
C GLU A 184 4.90 -27.84 22.28
N LEU A 185 4.84 -27.63 20.97
CA LEU A 185 3.59 -27.44 20.23
C LEU A 185 3.04 -28.80 19.82
N HIS A 186 1.75 -28.99 20.07
CA HIS A 186 0.99 -30.15 19.62
C HIS A 186 -0.09 -29.71 18.64
N THR A 187 -0.51 -30.62 17.77
CA THR A 187 -1.60 -30.38 16.82
C THR A 187 -2.85 -31.13 17.26
N LEU A 188 -3.97 -30.43 17.36
CA LEU A 188 -5.29 -31.01 17.59
C LEU A 188 -6.03 -31.06 16.25
N THR A 189 -6.44 -32.25 15.82
CA THR A 189 -7.33 -32.44 14.66
C THR A 189 -8.72 -32.77 15.16
N VAL A 190 -9.75 -32.04 14.70
CA VAL A 190 -11.15 -32.31 15.03
C VAL A 190 -11.93 -32.57 13.75
N TYR A 191 -12.72 -33.64 13.76
CA TYR A 191 -13.63 -34.02 12.69
C TYR A 191 -15.07 -34.02 13.20
N ALA A 192 -16.00 -33.49 12.40
CA ALA A 192 -17.43 -33.59 12.67
C ALA A 192 -18.20 -33.90 11.38
N LYS A 193 -19.27 -34.68 11.51
CA LYS A 193 -20.22 -35.03 10.45
C LYS A 193 -21.64 -34.96 10.97
N ASP A 194 -22.54 -34.42 10.16
CA ASP A 194 -23.97 -34.35 10.45
C ASP A 194 -24.81 -35.42 9.73
N SER A 195 -26.08 -35.51 10.13
CA SER A 195 -27.04 -36.47 9.58
C SER A 195 -27.42 -36.23 8.12
N SER A 196 -27.11 -35.05 7.56
CA SER A 196 -27.27 -34.76 6.14
C SER A 196 -26.00 -35.06 5.33
N GLY A 197 -24.98 -35.67 5.95
CA GLY A 197 -23.75 -36.08 5.31
C GLY A 197 -22.71 -34.97 5.13
N ARG A 198 -22.94 -33.76 5.67
CA ARG A 198 -21.93 -32.69 5.64
C ARG A 198 -20.88 -32.97 6.69
N GLU A 199 -19.62 -32.83 6.32
CA GLU A 199 -18.49 -33.11 7.19
C GLU A 199 -17.42 -32.01 7.09
N GLN A 200 -16.69 -31.81 8.18
CA GLN A 200 -15.63 -30.82 8.26
C GLN A 200 -14.51 -31.35 9.15
N THR A 201 -13.27 -31.08 8.75
CA THR A 201 -12.08 -31.32 9.58
C THR A 201 -11.34 -30.02 9.78
N ILE A 202 -10.95 -29.71 11.02
CA ILE A 202 -10.06 -28.59 11.34
C ILE A 202 -8.82 -29.08 12.06
N GLU A 203 -7.72 -28.37 11.89
CA GLU A 203 -6.47 -28.60 12.61
C GLU A 203 -6.00 -27.29 13.23
N GLN A 204 -5.60 -27.35 14.51
CA GLN A 204 -4.99 -26.20 15.17
C GLN A 204 -3.83 -26.61 16.09
N PRO A 205 -2.76 -25.79 16.16
CA PRO A 205 -1.73 -25.97 17.15
C PRO A 205 -2.21 -25.51 18.54
N PHE A 206 -1.83 -26.23 19.59
CA PHE A 206 -1.96 -25.82 20.99
C PHE A 206 -0.65 -26.06 21.73
N SER A 207 -0.46 -25.38 22.87
CA SER A 207 0.71 -25.54 23.73
C SER A 207 0.30 -25.30 25.18
N LEU A 208 0.98 -25.99 26.10
CA LEU A 208 0.82 -25.85 27.55
C LEU A 208 2.03 -25.19 28.22
N ASP A 209 3.22 -25.20 27.59
CA ASP A 209 4.44 -24.52 28.04
C ASP A 209 4.49 -23.03 27.65
N GLY A 210 3.53 -22.56 26.85
CA GLY A 210 3.51 -21.20 26.33
C GLY A 210 4.38 -20.98 25.08
N SER A 211 4.82 -22.06 24.43
CA SER A 211 5.31 -22.08 23.05
C SER A 211 4.24 -21.53 22.11
N GLN A 212 4.59 -20.57 21.24
CA GLN A 212 3.63 -19.90 20.38
C GLN A 212 4.16 -19.75 18.95
N PRO A 213 3.35 -20.11 17.93
CA PRO A 213 3.65 -19.74 16.55
C PRO A 213 3.64 -18.22 16.37
N SER A 214 4.28 -17.75 15.31
CA SER A 214 4.25 -16.33 14.93
C SER A 214 3.12 -16.02 13.95
N PHE A 215 2.56 -14.82 14.05
CA PHE A 215 1.64 -14.30 13.03
C PHE A 215 2.37 -14.13 11.70
N ARG A 216 1.64 -14.31 10.60
CA ARG A 216 2.17 -14.09 9.25
C ARG A 216 2.67 -12.65 9.10
N PHE A 217 3.70 -12.48 8.29
CA PHE A 217 4.37 -11.20 8.11
C PHE A 217 3.44 -10.09 7.59
N TRP A 218 2.68 -10.35 6.51
CA TRP A 218 1.85 -9.33 5.87
C TRP A 218 0.69 -8.81 6.74
N PRO A 219 -0.17 -9.68 7.35
CA PRO A 219 -1.15 -9.23 8.34
C PRO A 219 -0.55 -8.36 9.44
N ARG A 220 0.56 -8.82 10.01
CA ARG A 220 1.26 -8.12 11.09
C ARG A 220 1.79 -6.76 10.63
N ALA A 221 2.44 -6.70 9.47
CA ALA A 221 2.96 -5.46 8.91
C ALA A 221 1.83 -4.45 8.65
N LEU A 222 0.71 -4.89 8.06
CA LEU A 222 -0.41 -4.00 7.74
C LEU A 222 -1.18 -3.52 8.97
N LEU A 223 -1.41 -4.38 9.97
CA LEU A 223 -2.19 -4.05 11.16
C LEU A 223 -1.39 -3.33 12.25
N MET A 224 -0.08 -3.58 12.34
CA MET A 224 0.78 -2.97 13.37
C MET A 224 1.52 -1.72 12.87
N SER A 225 1.67 -1.52 11.56
CA SER A 225 2.31 -0.30 11.05
C SER A 225 1.43 0.93 11.26
N ASN A 226 2.06 2.10 11.14
CA ASN A 226 1.35 3.35 10.85
C ASN A 226 1.35 3.52 9.33
N VAL A 227 0.32 2.99 8.67
CA VAL A 227 0.21 2.99 7.20
C VAL A 227 0.26 4.42 6.65
N SER A 228 -0.32 5.38 7.37
CA SER A 228 -0.28 6.79 7.02
C SER A 228 1.16 7.32 6.97
N MET A 229 1.95 7.09 8.01
CA MET A 229 3.35 7.52 8.06
C MET A 229 4.21 6.82 6.99
N PHE A 230 3.96 5.54 6.73
CA PHE A 230 4.64 4.79 5.69
C PHE A 230 4.43 5.42 4.30
N PHE A 231 3.18 5.70 3.93
CA PHE A 231 2.89 6.33 2.63
C PHE A 231 3.31 7.80 2.57
N GLN A 232 3.27 8.54 3.69
CA GLN A 232 3.86 9.89 3.76
C GLN A 232 5.33 9.87 3.39
N PHE A 233 6.10 8.93 3.96
CA PHE A 233 7.52 8.79 3.68
C PHE A 233 7.79 8.39 2.22
N LEU A 234 7.09 7.39 1.70
CA LEU A 234 7.22 6.97 0.30
C LEU A 234 6.84 8.08 -0.68
N PHE A 235 5.78 8.84 -0.39
CA PHE A 235 5.38 9.99 -1.18
C PHE A 235 6.47 11.06 -1.20
N GLY A 236 7.04 11.41 -0.04
CA GLY A 236 8.16 12.34 0.07
C GLY A 236 9.39 11.89 -0.74
N ILE A 237 9.76 10.61 -0.64
CA ILE A 237 10.83 10.03 -1.47
C ILE A 237 10.52 10.23 -2.96
N MET A 238 9.30 9.93 -3.39
CA MET A 238 8.95 10.05 -4.81
C MET A 238 8.99 11.49 -5.33
N VAL A 239 8.58 12.47 -4.51
CA VAL A 239 8.77 13.89 -4.83
C VAL A 239 10.25 14.21 -4.99
N CYS A 240 11.11 13.77 -4.06
CA CYS A 240 12.56 13.96 -4.15
C CYS A 240 13.15 13.31 -5.42
N VAL A 241 12.73 12.08 -5.76
CA VAL A 241 13.18 11.36 -6.96
C VAL A 241 12.76 12.08 -8.25
N CYS A 242 11.59 12.74 -8.26
CA CYS A 242 11.12 13.48 -9.44
C CYS A 242 11.75 14.87 -9.57
N VAL A 243 12.13 15.51 -8.46
CA VAL A 243 12.61 16.90 -8.43
C VAL A 243 14.14 16.98 -8.39
N LEU A 244 14.78 16.33 -7.42
CA LEU A 244 16.21 16.52 -7.15
C LEU A 244 17.10 16.14 -8.33
N PRO A 245 16.92 15.00 -9.03
CA PRO A 245 17.74 14.67 -10.18
C PRO A 245 17.64 15.71 -11.30
N LEU A 246 16.44 16.23 -11.58
CA LEU A 246 16.24 17.25 -12.62
C LEU A 246 16.96 18.56 -12.23
N CYS A 247 16.82 19.01 -10.99
CA CYS A 247 17.47 20.22 -10.49
C CYS A 247 19.00 20.08 -10.47
N ILE A 248 19.54 18.95 -10.00
CA ILE A 248 20.97 18.67 -10.00
C ILE A 248 21.51 18.65 -11.43
N LEU A 249 20.82 17.99 -12.36
CA LEU A 249 21.23 17.97 -13.77
C LEU A 249 21.15 19.36 -14.41
N ARG A 250 20.16 20.19 -14.07
CA ARG A 250 20.08 21.58 -14.55
C ARG A 250 21.28 22.39 -14.06
N TYR A 251 21.66 22.23 -12.80
CA TYR A 251 22.84 22.89 -12.24
C TYR A 251 24.14 22.41 -12.92
N VAL A 252 24.31 21.10 -13.05
CA VAL A 252 25.46 20.50 -13.76
C VAL A 252 25.50 20.95 -15.23
N HIS A 253 24.36 21.08 -15.89
CA HIS A 253 24.28 21.60 -17.26
C HIS A 253 24.82 23.03 -17.37
N ARG A 254 24.45 23.92 -16.44
CA ARG A 254 24.97 25.30 -16.39
C ARG A 254 26.49 25.31 -16.19
N LEU A 255 27.03 24.50 -15.27
CA LEU A 255 28.47 24.39 -15.07
C LEU A 255 29.22 23.85 -16.29
N ALA A 256 28.62 22.90 -17.02
CA ALA A 256 29.20 22.36 -18.25
C ALA A 256 29.22 23.42 -19.37
N LEU A 257 28.16 24.24 -19.50
CA LEU A 257 28.13 25.36 -20.45
C LEU A 257 29.18 26.43 -20.12
N GLU A 258 29.39 26.71 -18.84
CA GLU A 258 30.44 27.62 -18.35
C GLU A 258 31.86 27.02 -18.44
N LYS A 259 32.02 25.79 -18.98
CA LYS A 259 33.28 25.03 -19.05
C LYS A 259 33.95 24.82 -17.68
N ARG A 260 33.20 24.93 -16.58
CA ARG A 260 33.67 24.71 -15.20
C ARG A 260 33.64 23.24 -14.79
N MET A 261 32.99 22.39 -15.58
CA MET A 261 32.90 20.96 -15.32
C MET A 261 32.98 20.16 -16.62
N ILE A 262 33.75 19.07 -16.60
CA ILE A 262 33.79 18.11 -17.70
C ILE A 262 32.59 17.17 -17.56
N ARG A 263 31.94 16.87 -18.68
CA ARG A 263 30.80 15.94 -18.74
C ARG A 263 31.14 14.62 -18.00
N PRO A 264 30.36 14.24 -16.97
CA PRO A 264 30.53 12.95 -16.32
C PRO A 264 30.16 11.83 -17.30
N ARG A 265 31.02 10.80 -17.36
CA ARG A 265 30.77 9.58 -18.13
C ARG A 265 30.54 8.43 -17.15
N LEU A 266 29.37 7.82 -17.22
CA LEU A 266 29.06 6.69 -16.35
C LEU A 266 29.59 5.39 -16.97
N ARG A 267 30.10 4.50 -16.11
CA ARG A 267 30.66 3.20 -16.54
C ARG A 267 29.61 2.32 -17.23
N TRP A 268 28.35 2.43 -16.81
CA TRP A 268 27.25 1.60 -17.30
C TRP A 268 26.51 2.31 -18.42
N LYS A 269 26.52 1.73 -19.63
CA LYS A 269 25.93 2.32 -20.85
C LYS A 269 24.45 2.69 -20.68
N PHE A 270 23.70 1.88 -19.94
CA PHE A 270 22.29 2.17 -19.64
C PHE A 270 22.13 3.44 -18.77
N CYS A 271 22.94 3.59 -17.73
CA CYS A 271 22.90 4.77 -16.87
C CYS A 271 23.38 6.01 -17.61
N ASP A 272 24.43 5.91 -18.44
CA ASP A 272 24.90 7.01 -19.30
C ASP A 272 23.83 7.45 -20.32
N LEU A 273 23.09 6.50 -20.88
CA LEU A 273 21.97 6.76 -21.79
C LEU A 273 20.85 7.55 -21.10
N TRP A 274 20.44 7.15 -19.91
CA TRP A 274 19.38 7.85 -19.17
C TRP A 274 19.85 9.18 -18.59
N LEU A 275 21.11 9.26 -18.16
CA LEU A 275 21.75 10.53 -17.82
C LEU A 275 21.65 11.51 -18.99
N ARG A 276 22.00 11.07 -20.21
CA ARG A 276 21.87 11.90 -21.41
C ARG A 276 20.44 12.35 -21.67
N LYS A 277 19.49 11.42 -21.66
CA LYS A 277 18.07 11.72 -21.90
C LYS A 277 17.54 12.80 -20.95
N LEU A 278 17.80 12.62 -19.66
CA LEU A 278 17.38 13.57 -18.63
C LEU A 278 18.14 14.89 -18.74
N TRP A 279 19.42 14.87 -19.13
CA TRP A 279 20.21 16.07 -19.36
C TRP A 279 19.66 16.91 -20.53
N VAL A 280 19.35 16.28 -21.66
CA VAL A 280 18.74 16.96 -22.81
C VAL A 280 17.38 17.55 -22.40
N LEU A 281 16.57 16.82 -21.63
CA LEU A 281 15.31 17.35 -21.10
C LEU A 281 15.52 18.62 -20.26
N VAL A 282 16.43 18.59 -19.29
CA VAL A 282 16.63 19.73 -18.39
C VAL A 282 17.23 20.93 -19.10
N SER A 283 17.81 20.78 -20.30
CA SER A 283 18.28 21.92 -21.10
C SER A 283 17.14 22.81 -21.60
N VAL A 284 15.94 22.23 -21.79
CA VAL A 284 14.79 22.93 -22.37
C VAL A 284 13.87 23.46 -21.25
N ASP A 285 13.87 24.78 -21.04
CA ASP A 285 13.09 25.43 -19.97
C ASP A 285 11.59 25.12 -20.03
N ARG A 286 11.02 25.06 -21.24
CA ARG A 286 9.60 24.76 -21.48
C ARG A 286 9.19 23.34 -21.04
N LEU A 287 10.15 22.42 -20.93
CA LEU A 287 9.92 21.06 -20.42
C LEU A 287 10.29 20.96 -18.94
N PHE A 288 11.43 21.54 -18.56
CA PHE A 288 11.97 21.49 -17.20
C PHE A 288 11.03 22.11 -16.16
N TRP A 289 10.61 23.37 -16.35
CA TRP A 289 9.85 24.08 -15.33
C TRP A 289 8.48 23.45 -15.07
N PRO A 290 7.66 23.10 -16.08
CA PRO A 290 6.37 22.48 -15.79
C PRO A 290 6.49 21.12 -15.11
N LEU A 291 7.53 20.32 -15.41
CA LEU A 291 7.77 19.03 -14.75
C LEU A 291 8.17 19.17 -13.28
N VAL A 292 9.03 20.15 -12.96
CA VAL A 292 9.42 20.43 -11.57
C VAL A 292 8.26 21.06 -10.79
N VAL A 293 7.61 22.07 -11.36
CA VAL A 293 6.48 22.76 -10.71
C VAL A 293 5.33 21.80 -10.48
N SER A 294 4.99 20.94 -11.44
CA SER A 294 3.94 19.93 -11.23
C SER A 294 4.29 18.93 -10.13
N ALA A 295 5.54 18.44 -10.06
CA ALA A 295 5.98 17.55 -8.99
C ALA A 295 5.94 18.21 -7.60
N VAL A 296 6.31 19.49 -7.49
CA VAL A 296 6.24 20.27 -6.24
C VAL A 296 4.81 20.69 -5.91
N TYR A 297 3.95 20.86 -6.90
CA TYR A 297 2.54 21.17 -6.70
C TYR A 297 1.82 20.03 -5.98
N VAL A 298 2.12 18.76 -6.27
CA VAL A 298 1.43 17.63 -5.64
C VAL A 298 1.47 17.68 -4.10
N PRO A 299 2.60 17.90 -3.40
CA PRO A 299 2.58 18.00 -1.94
C PRO A 299 1.95 19.29 -1.39
N VAL A 300 1.90 20.38 -2.16
CA VAL A 300 1.55 21.73 -1.65
C VAL A 300 0.14 22.17 -2.04
N GLY A 301 -0.21 22.01 -3.32
CA GLY A 301 -1.41 22.57 -3.92
C GLY A 301 -2.66 21.70 -3.72
N PRO A 302 -3.84 22.27 -4.00
CA PRO A 302 -5.09 21.52 -3.97
C PRO A 302 -5.12 20.49 -5.10
N TRP A 303 -5.44 19.26 -4.74
CA TRP A 303 -5.58 18.16 -5.69
C TRP A 303 -6.86 18.26 -6.49
N PHE A 304 -7.93 18.66 -5.82
CA PHE A 304 -9.19 19.02 -6.44
C PHE A 304 -10.09 19.84 -5.51
N VAL A 305 -11.09 20.48 -6.12
CA VAL A 305 -12.25 21.07 -5.45
C VAL A 305 -13.49 20.34 -5.93
N GLY A 306 -14.28 19.79 -5.02
CA GLY A 306 -15.37 18.89 -5.35
C GLY A 306 -16.39 18.79 -4.21
N GLU A 307 -17.52 18.18 -4.50
CA GLU A 307 -18.43 17.74 -3.46
C GLU A 307 -17.81 16.50 -2.80
N VAL A 308 -17.31 16.67 -1.57
CA VAL A 308 -16.62 15.59 -0.85
C VAL A 308 -17.58 14.84 0.07
N ILE A 309 -18.58 15.55 0.57
CA ILE A 309 -19.69 15.05 1.37
C ILE A 309 -20.95 15.61 0.71
N GLU A 310 -22.05 14.88 0.75
CA GLU A 310 -23.36 15.30 0.20
C GLU A 310 -23.67 16.75 0.57
N ASP A 311 -23.91 17.58 -0.45
CA ASP A 311 -24.18 19.02 -0.39
C ASP A 311 -23.03 19.90 0.16
N HIS A 312 -21.82 19.36 0.32
CA HIS A 312 -20.68 20.08 0.90
C HIS A 312 -19.47 20.06 -0.03
N ILE A 313 -19.13 21.25 -0.51
CA ILE A 313 -17.93 21.52 -1.28
C ILE A 313 -16.71 21.49 -0.35
N GLY A 314 -15.69 20.72 -0.75
CA GLY A 314 -14.41 20.64 -0.06
C GLY A 314 -13.24 20.84 -0.99
N VAL A 315 -12.10 21.20 -0.40
CA VAL A 315 -10.80 21.30 -1.07
C VAL A 315 -9.88 20.24 -0.49
N VAL A 316 -9.35 19.38 -1.35
CA VAL A 316 -8.53 18.23 -0.94
C VAL A 316 -7.06 18.49 -1.26
N PHE A 317 -6.19 18.20 -0.30
CA PHE A 317 -4.74 18.27 -0.39
C PHE A 317 -4.13 16.90 -0.06
N ALA A 318 -2.83 16.74 -0.30
CA ALA A 318 -2.08 15.56 0.15
C ALA A 318 -2.20 15.36 1.68
N TRP A 319 -2.15 16.46 2.42
CA TRP A 319 -2.07 16.50 3.87
C TRP A 319 -3.41 16.63 4.58
N GLY A 320 -4.51 16.84 3.86
CA GLY A 320 -5.84 16.89 4.46
C GLY A 320 -6.92 17.50 3.57
N ILE A 321 -8.13 17.57 4.12
CA ILE A 321 -9.33 18.03 3.43
C ILE A 321 -9.94 19.17 4.24
N PHE A 322 -10.28 20.26 3.58
CA PHE A 322 -11.10 21.32 4.16
C PHE A 322 -12.51 21.19 3.62
N VAL A 323 -13.47 20.98 4.52
CA VAL A 323 -14.90 20.87 4.18
C VAL A 323 -15.72 21.44 5.33
N ASN A 324 -16.76 22.20 5.02
CA ASN A 324 -17.67 22.79 6.01
C ASN A 324 -16.96 23.47 7.21
N ARG A 325 -16.01 24.37 6.93
CA ARG A 325 -15.18 25.09 7.94
C ARG A 325 -14.36 24.18 8.86
N SER A 326 -14.25 22.90 8.56
CA SER A 326 -13.54 21.90 9.34
C SER A 326 -12.34 21.37 8.56
N TYR A 327 -11.27 21.05 9.28
CA TYR A 327 -10.07 20.44 8.74
C TYR A 327 -10.03 18.95 9.12
N LEU A 328 -9.91 18.09 8.11
CA LEU A 328 -9.75 16.66 8.25
C LEU A 328 -8.33 16.29 7.83
N PRO A 329 -7.44 15.87 8.74
CA PRO A 329 -6.07 15.51 8.38
C PRO A 329 -6.04 14.29 7.47
N GLY A 330 -5.12 14.32 6.50
CA GLY A 330 -4.93 13.28 5.52
C GLY A 330 -4.21 12.06 6.11
N SER A 331 -4.76 10.87 5.87
CA SER A 331 -4.11 9.58 6.13
C SER A 331 -3.74 8.90 4.82
N LEU A 332 -4.74 8.27 4.19
CA LEU A 332 -4.60 7.50 2.95
C LEU A 332 -4.44 8.39 1.71
N THR A 333 -4.68 9.70 1.82
CA THR A 333 -4.42 10.67 0.75
C THR A 333 -2.97 10.58 0.29
N TYR A 334 -2.00 10.40 1.19
CA TYR A 334 -0.60 10.19 0.82
C TYR A 334 -0.35 8.95 -0.02
N ALA A 335 -1.14 7.88 0.15
CA ALA A 335 -1.06 6.70 -0.70
C ALA A 335 -1.48 7.04 -2.14
N TYR A 336 -2.57 7.79 -2.33
CA TYR A 336 -2.98 8.29 -3.64
C TYR A 336 -1.90 9.17 -4.28
N GLY A 337 -1.26 10.03 -3.49
CA GLY A 337 -0.16 10.88 -3.95
C GLY A 337 1.04 10.07 -4.40
N PHE A 338 1.44 9.07 -3.59
CA PHE A 338 2.51 8.15 -3.95
C PHE A 338 2.22 7.43 -5.28
N PHE A 339 1.02 6.87 -5.45
CA PHE A 339 0.65 6.21 -6.70
C PHE A 339 0.58 7.19 -7.87
N GLN A 340 0.05 8.39 -7.71
CA GLN A 340 0.09 9.44 -8.74
C GLN A 340 1.53 9.74 -9.18
N MET A 341 2.47 9.83 -8.24
CA MET A 341 3.88 10.06 -8.57
C MET A 341 4.50 8.86 -9.28
N LEU A 342 4.18 7.63 -8.82
CA LEU A 342 4.75 6.39 -9.35
C LEU A 342 4.22 6.02 -10.74
N THR A 343 2.91 6.19 -10.98
CA THR A 343 2.25 5.74 -12.22
C THR A 343 2.15 6.82 -13.28
N PHE A 344 2.22 8.09 -12.90
CA PHE A 344 2.10 9.21 -13.83
C PHE A 344 3.33 10.12 -13.84
N GLN A 345 3.66 10.78 -12.73
CA GLN A 345 4.68 11.84 -12.74
C GLN A 345 6.07 11.32 -13.14
N PHE A 346 6.54 10.27 -12.47
CA PHE A 346 7.85 9.68 -12.74
C PHE A 346 7.94 9.08 -14.16
N PRO A 347 6.97 8.25 -14.60
CA PRO A 347 6.94 7.77 -15.98
C PRO A 347 6.86 8.90 -17.02
N LEU A 348 6.09 9.96 -16.77
CA LEU A 348 5.98 11.10 -17.68
C LEU A 348 7.34 11.77 -17.89
N ILE A 349 8.11 12.01 -16.82
CA ILE A 349 9.47 12.57 -16.90
C ILE A 349 10.34 11.70 -17.81
N LEU A 350 10.34 10.37 -17.61
CA LEU A 350 11.14 9.44 -18.42
C LEU A 350 10.68 9.41 -19.88
N ALA A 351 9.38 9.44 -20.13
CA ALA A 351 8.81 9.41 -21.47
C ALA A 351 9.08 10.70 -22.25
N VAL A 352 8.92 11.87 -21.60
CA VAL A 352 9.26 13.17 -22.17
C VAL A 352 10.77 13.26 -22.44
N ALA A 353 11.61 12.76 -21.51
CA ALA A 353 13.06 12.72 -21.69
C ALA A 353 13.47 11.83 -22.87
N HIS A 354 12.80 10.70 -23.04
CA HIS A 354 13.00 9.85 -24.20
C HIS A 354 12.57 10.54 -25.50
N CYS A 355 11.44 11.24 -25.48
CA CYS A 355 10.87 11.92 -26.65
C CYS A 355 11.75 13.08 -27.14
N VAL A 356 12.18 13.96 -26.24
CA VAL A 356 13.02 15.11 -26.57
C VAL A 356 14.41 14.68 -27.02
N GLU A 357 14.95 13.61 -26.44
CA GLU A 357 16.21 13.02 -26.89
C GLU A 357 16.10 12.45 -28.31
N PHE A 358 15.01 11.75 -28.61
CA PHE A 358 14.80 11.25 -29.96
C PHE A 358 14.77 12.41 -30.96
N ARG A 359 14.08 13.51 -30.60
CA ARG A 359 14.04 14.73 -31.41
C ARG A 359 15.44 15.35 -31.56
N PHE A 360 16.22 15.41 -30.49
CA PHE A 360 17.60 15.89 -30.51
C PHE A 360 18.47 15.09 -31.50
N TRP A 361 18.45 13.76 -31.45
CA TRP A 361 19.19 12.92 -32.40
C TRP A 361 18.76 13.13 -33.84
N SER A 362 17.45 13.24 -34.08
CA SER A 362 16.92 13.47 -35.42
C SER A 362 17.35 14.80 -36.05
N LEU A 363 17.73 15.78 -35.24
CA LEU A 363 18.11 17.13 -35.70
C LEU A 363 19.62 17.33 -35.82
N TYR A 364 20.41 16.61 -35.02
CA TYR A 364 21.84 16.86 -34.87
C TYR A 364 22.75 15.68 -35.24
N VAL A 365 22.25 14.44 -35.28
CA VAL A 365 23.11 13.26 -35.47
C VAL A 365 22.66 12.39 -36.64
N ASP A 366 21.40 11.97 -36.66
CA ASP A 366 20.87 11.08 -37.69
C ASP A 366 19.48 11.55 -38.14
N PRO A 367 19.38 12.32 -39.25
CA PRO A 367 18.11 12.83 -39.75
C PRO A 367 17.22 11.74 -40.38
N LEU A 368 17.76 10.55 -40.68
CA LEU A 368 16.99 9.46 -41.29
C LEU A 368 16.30 8.62 -40.20
N CYS A 369 15.02 8.91 -39.98
CA CYS A 369 14.21 8.19 -39.01
C CYS A 369 13.37 7.09 -39.68
N SER A 370 13.61 5.83 -39.32
CA SER A 370 12.72 4.74 -39.72
C SER A 370 11.36 4.85 -39.01
N PHE A 371 10.28 4.43 -39.69
CA PHE A 371 8.92 4.48 -39.16
C PHE A 371 8.74 3.77 -37.79
N PRO A 372 9.34 2.59 -37.53
CA PRO A 372 9.26 1.95 -36.22
C PRO A 372 9.89 2.77 -35.09
N ARG A 373 11.02 3.45 -35.36
CA ARG A 373 11.69 4.32 -34.39
C ARG A 373 10.85 5.57 -34.10
N TYR A 374 10.22 6.13 -35.14
CA TYR A 374 9.26 7.22 -34.99
C TYR A 374 8.09 6.80 -34.09
N LEU A 375 7.51 5.62 -34.32
CA LEU A 375 6.38 5.13 -33.51
C LEU A 375 6.78 4.90 -32.05
N CYS A 376 7.96 4.30 -31.79
CA CYS A 376 8.48 4.05 -30.44
C CYS A 376 8.55 5.33 -29.58
N ARG A 377 8.82 6.49 -30.20
CA ARG A 377 8.82 7.81 -29.53
C ARG A 377 7.46 8.17 -28.89
N HIS A 378 6.37 7.69 -29.48
CA HIS A 378 5.00 8.10 -29.14
C HIS A 378 4.26 7.08 -28.25
N VAL A 379 4.68 5.81 -28.25
CA VAL A 379 4.00 4.74 -27.49
C VAL A 379 4.00 5.00 -25.99
N CYS A 380 5.15 5.31 -25.37
CA CYS A 380 5.22 5.49 -23.92
C CYS A 380 4.41 6.70 -23.42
N PRO A 381 4.55 7.92 -24.00
CA PRO A 381 3.70 9.05 -23.63
C PRO A 381 2.20 8.77 -23.81
N LEU A 382 1.82 8.12 -24.91
CA LEU A 382 0.43 7.75 -25.18
C LEU A 382 -0.13 6.84 -24.07
N LEU A 383 0.62 5.81 -23.69
CA LEU A 383 0.21 4.88 -22.63
C LEU A 383 0.03 5.60 -21.28
N ILE A 384 0.97 6.46 -20.90
CA ILE A 384 0.94 7.21 -19.63
C ILE A 384 -0.25 8.17 -19.59
N VAL A 385 -0.48 8.93 -20.67
CA VAL A 385 -1.63 9.84 -20.75
C VAL A 385 -2.94 9.06 -20.76
N THR A 386 -3.01 7.93 -21.47
CA THR A 386 -4.21 7.08 -21.48
C THR A 386 -4.52 6.54 -20.09
N LEU A 387 -3.51 6.05 -19.36
CA LEU A 387 -3.67 5.63 -17.98
C LEU A 387 -4.17 6.77 -17.09
N GLN A 388 -3.62 7.99 -17.26
CA GLN A 388 -4.07 9.15 -16.50
C GLN A 388 -5.54 9.50 -16.81
N MET A 389 -5.96 9.43 -18.08
CA MET A 389 -7.35 9.65 -18.48
C MET A 389 -8.30 8.60 -17.87
N ILE A 390 -7.89 7.33 -17.84
CA ILE A 390 -8.65 6.27 -17.17
C ILE A 390 -8.78 6.58 -15.67
N THR A 391 -7.71 6.99 -15.00
CA THR A 391 -7.79 7.37 -13.58
C THR A 391 -8.64 8.61 -13.36
N ALA A 392 -8.64 9.57 -14.29
CA ALA A 392 -9.50 10.76 -14.23
C ALA A 392 -10.98 10.39 -14.43
N PHE A 393 -11.29 9.39 -15.26
CA PHE A 393 -12.63 8.85 -15.42
C PHE A 393 -13.14 8.19 -14.13
N PHE A 394 -12.35 7.31 -13.50
CA PHE A 394 -12.72 6.75 -12.19
C PHE A 394 -12.86 7.83 -11.11
N PHE A 395 -12.01 8.86 -11.18
CA PHE A 395 -12.09 9.99 -10.28
C PHE A 395 -13.38 10.79 -10.46
N TRP A 396 -13.84 11.00 -11.69
CA TRP A 396 -15.14 11.60 -12.00
C TRP A 396 -16.31 10.78 -11.47
N LEU A 397 -16.27 9.45 -11.61
CA LEU A 397 -17.29 8.57 -11.05
C LEU A 397 -17.39 8.68 -9.51
N ALA A 398 -16.27 8.99 -8.84
CA ALA A 398 -16.22 9.08 -7.39
C ALA A 398 -16.57 10.47 -6.83
N TYR A 399 -16.18 11.56 -7.51
CA TYR A 399 -16.26 12.93 -6.98
C TYR A 399 -17.05 13.92 -7.87
N GLY A 400 -17.65 13.43 -8.96
CA GLY A 400 -18.52 14.21 -9.82
C GLY A 400 -17.80 15.16 -10.78
N THR A 401 -18.60 15.93 -11.52
CA THR A 401 -18.13 16.81 -12.62
C THR A 401 -17.27 17.97 -12.13
N MET A 402 -17.61 18.57 -10.98
CA MET A 402 -16.83 19.68 -10.42
C MET A 402 -15.39 19.25 -10.12
N ALA A 403 -15.20 18.09 -9.49
CA ALA A 403 -13.89 17.54 -9.19
C ALA A 403 -13.09 17.16 -10.44
N LEU A 404 -13.77 16.77 -11.52
CA LEU A 404 -13.14 16.52 -12.81
C LEU A 404 -12.55 17.81 -13.39
N PHE A 405 -13.31 18.91 -13.43
CA PHE A 405 -12.83 20.18 -14.00
C PHE A 405 -11.86 20.93 -13.08
N LEU A 406 -12.15 20.97 -11.78
CA LEU A 406 -11.32 21.57 -10.75
C LEU A 406 -10.40 20.52 -10.13
N GLY A 407 -9.82 19.63 -10.94
CA GLY A 407 -8.97 18.52 -10.50
C GLY A 407 -7.53 18.59 -11.01
N PRO A 408 -6.70 19.54 -10.51
CA PRO A 408 -5.30 19.69 -10.92
C PRO A 408 -4.50 18.37 -10.95
N LEU A 409 -4.72 17.51 -9.96
CA LEU A 409 -4.01 16.23 -9.84
C LEU A 409 -4.31 15.27 -10.99
N ARG A 410 -5.53 15.29 -11.52
CA ARG A 410 -6.00 14.31 -12.51
C ARG A 410 -6.04 14.90 -13.91
N THR A 411 -7.01 15.78 -14.17
CA THR A 411 -7.30 16.29 -15.51
C THR A 411 -6.27 17.30 -15.99
N TRP A 412 -5.87 18.26 -15.15
CA TRP A 412 -4.87 19.24 -15.58
C TRP A 412 -3.51 18.57 -15.78
N SER A 413 -3.19 17.56 -14.96
CA SER A 413 -2.00 16.74 -15.16
C SER A 413 -2.04 15.98 -16.49
N ALA A 414 -3.19 15.43 -16.91
CA ALA A 414 -3.32 14.80 -18.23
C ALA A 414 -3.12 15.79 -19.38
N VAL A 415 -3.73 16.99 -19.29
CA VAL A 415 -3.55 18.08 -20.26
C VAL A 415 -2.09 18.53 -20.31
N LEU A 416 -1.44 18.69 -19.15
CA LEU A 416 -0.02 19.02 -19.07
C LEU A 416 0.84 17.93 -19.72
N GLY A 417 0.52 16.66 -19.51
CA GLY A 417 1.20 15.54 -20.16
C GLY A 417 1.12 15.61 -21.69
N LEU A 418 -0.06 15.95 -22.25
CA LEU A 418 -0.24 16.16 -23.69
C LEU A 418 0.58 17.35 -24.21
N ILE A 419 0.58 18.48 -23.48
CA ILE A 419 1.34 19.68 -23.85
C ILE A 419 2.84 19.37 -23.85
N LEU A 420 3.36 18.73 -22.79
CA LEU A 420 4.77 18.38 -22.66
C LEU A 420 5.20 17.37 -23.73
N TRP A 421 4.35 16.39 -24.03
CA TRP A 421 4.59 15.45 -25.11
C TRP A 421 4.67 16.16 -26.46
N TYR A 422 3.71 17.02 -26.78
CA TYR A 422 3.72 17.80 -28.02
C TYR A 422 5.00 18.65 -28.13
N GLN A 423 5.34 19.40 -27.07
CA GLN A 423 6.54 20.24 -27.04
C GLN A 423 7.84 19.44 -27.20
N ALA A 424 7.96 18.29 -26.55
CA ALA A 424 9.13 17.43 -26.69
C ALA A 424 9.27 16.84 -28.10
N ALA A 425 8.14 16.52 -28.75
CA ALA A 425 8.13 15.96 -30.09
C ALA A 425 8.42 17.00 -31.19
N THR A 426 8.10 18.28 -30.94
CA THR A 426 8.17 19.38 -31.93
C THR A 426 9.23 20.43 -31.65
N VAL A 427 10.04 20.29 -30.59
CA VAL A 427 11.06 21.27 -30.21
C VAL A 427 11.97 21.64 -31.41
N HIS A 428 12.22 22.95 -31.54
CA HIS A 428 13.04 23.52 -32.61
C HIS A 428 14.53 23.31 -32.35
N LYS A 429 15.32 23.29 -33.42
CA LYS A 429 16.77 23.04 -33.37
C LYS A 429 17.50 24.03 -32.45
N ASP A 430 17.15 25.32 -32.50
CA ASP A 430 17.81 26.38 -31.75
C ASP A 430 17.69 26.22 -30.23
N VAL A 431 16.53 25.76 -29.77
CA VAL A 431 16.27 25.54 -28.33
C VAL A 431 17.14 24.40 -27.78
N LEU A 432 17.54 23.46 -28.64
CA LEU A 432 18.40 22.34 -28.29
C LEU A 432 19.89 22.63 -28.47
N ARG A 433 20.27 23.84 -28.89
CA ARG A 433 21.66 24.21 -29.18
C ARG A 433 22.56 24.11 -27.94
N GLU A 434 22.05 24.49 -26.77
CA GLU A 434 22.78 24.36 -25.49
C GLU A 434 23.10 22.89 -25.18
N ALA A 435 22.15 21.98 -25.41
CA ALA A 435 22.39 20.55 -25.26
C ALA A 435 23.38 20.04 -26.31
N ALA A 436 23.30 20.54 -27.55
CA ALA A 436 24.18 20.14 -28.64
C ALA A 436 25.65 20.49 -28.35
N GLN A 437 25.92 21.65 -27.77
CA GLN A 437 27.27 22.05 -27.36
C GLN A 437 27.93 21.07 -26.37
N VAL A 438 27.11 20.39 -25.55
CA VAL A 438 27.60 19.43 -24.54
C VAL A 438 27.70 18.00 -25.10
N TRP A 439 26.79 17.62 -26.01
CA TRP A 439 26.58 16.22 -26.40
C TRP A 439 26.99 15.88 -27.83
N VAL A 440 27.04 16.84 -28.74
CA VAL A 440 27.49 16.64 -30.13
C VAL A 440 28.99 16.92 -30.18
N PRO A 441 29.82 15.99 -30.67
CA PRO A 441 31.21 16.28 -30.95
C PRO A 441 31.27 17.43 -31.97
N GLN A 442 32.00 18.51 -31.68
CA GLN A 442 32.29 19.51 -32.71
C GLN A 442 33.00 18.80 -33.87
N PRO A 443 32.54 18.95 -35.14
CA PRO A 443 33.44 18.74 -36.26
C PRO A 443 34.63 19.68 -36.07
N LEU A 444 35.83 19.20 -36.37
CA LEU A 444 37.09 19.94 -36.29
C LEU A 444 36.92 21.41 -36.70
N ALA A 445 37.00 22.31 -35.72
CA ALA A 445 37.10 23.76 -35.93
C ALA A 445 38.44 24.18 -36.60
N TRP A 446 39.06 23.29 -37.38
CA TRP A 446 40.34 23.46 -38.07
C TRP A 446 40.21 23.46 -39.60
N GLU A 447 39.01 23.25 -40.16
CA GLU A 447 38.80 23.24 -41.62
C GLU A 447 38.17 24.54 -42.16
N GLU A 448 37.34 25.25 -41.39
CA GLU A 448 36.82 26.57 -41.81
C GLU A 448 37.94 27.63 -41.81
N GLU A 449 38.81 27.64 -40.78
CA GLU A 449 39.94 28.58 -40.68
C GLU A 449 41.01 28.33 -41.76
N LYS A 450 41.18 27.08 -42.22
CA LYS A 450 42.07 26.75 -43.35
C LYS A 450 41.49 27.15 -44.70
N SER A 451 40.16 27.11 -44.87
CA SER A 451 39.52 27.55 -46.12
C SER A 451 39.59 29.07 -46.31
N GLU A 452 39.45 29.85 -45.23
CA GLU A 452 39.61 31.31 -45.27
C GLU A 452 41.09 31.72 -45.36
N SER A 453 42.01 30.99 -44.69
CA SER A 453 43.46 31.20 -44.81
C SER A 453 44.00 30.89 -46.22
N GLN A 454 43.52 29.83 -46.87
CA GLN A 454 43.92 29.48 -48.25
C GLN A 454 43.28 30.41 -49.29
N ALA A 455 42.06 30.90 -49.05
CA ALA A 455 41.44 31.93 -49.89
C ALA A 455 42.20 33.26 -49.82
N HIS A 456 42.70 33.67 -48.65
CA HIS A 456 43.50 34.89 -48.50
C HIS A 456 44.93 34.79 -49.07
N MET A 457 45.57 33.62 -49.03
CA MET A 457 46.91 33.43 -49.64
C MET A 457 46.91 33.33 -51.18
N SER A 458 45.77 33.00 -51.80
CA SER A 458 45.66 32.93 -53.28
C SER A 458 45.32 34.26 -53.95
N GLN A 459 44.94 35.29 -53.17
CA GLN A 459 44.67 36.64 -53.67
C GLN A 459 45.86 37.60 -53.55
N SER A 460 46.98 37.18 -52.95
CA SER A 460 48.18 38.02 -52.78
C SER A 460 49.35 37.66 -53.71
N SER A 461 49.11 36.87 -54.76
CA SER A 461 50.13 36.44 -55.74
C SER A 461 49.68 36.65 -57.19
N LEU A 462 49.17 37.86 -57.47
CA LEU A 462 49.06 38.43 -58.81
C LEU A 462 49.84 39.75 -58.88
#